data_AF-A0A4S2ETF0-F1
#
_entry.id   AF-A0A4S2ETF0-F1
#
_cell.length_a   1.000
_cell.length_b   1.000
_cell.length_c   1.000
_cell.angle_alpha   90.00
_cell.angle_beta   90.00
_cell.angle_gamma   90.00
#
_symmetry.space_group_name_H-M   'P 1'
#
loop_
_entity.id
_entity.type
_entity.pdbx_description
1 polymer ?
#
loop_
_entity_poly.entity_id
_entity_poly.type
_entity_poly.pdbx_seq_one_letter_code
_entity_poly.pdbx_strand_id
1 'polypeptide(L)'
;MRRSVETPVGRRAFLGALCLSALGIAGCGRGGSPAGGDASGGGQPATSAPAEEEPKTSSDPHVQYIKNYKGKNAASVGYTALNTFRMDTLGGAYIRLVYVDPTGVFVDPENEDQLKEYVVFDQNLPQNTQVDIVFETDEEGKEYEHVVDWQTHEQVVLAVKKVGEPDPQPVDMTPIDPAPDEYTAFVRDYVGRNLAECGYESLAGKLTDAYGPGYVTLVPASDDGSYIDASVKESLAQYVVVSQDVAPNTQFTMEPTTATNGEVYDLISSQSLETVSLSVRRLEQ
;
A
#
# COMPACT_ATOMS: atom_id res chain seq x y z
N MET A 1 40.45 -30.33 -25.98
CA MET A 1 40.41 -30.69 -24.54
C MET A 1 39.87 -29.50 -23.76
N ARG A 2 39.02 -29.78 -22.79
CA ARG A 2 37.99 -28.91 -22.20
C ARG A 2 38.55 -27.64 -21.56
N ARG A 3 37.93 -26.49 -21.85
CA ARG A 3 37.93 -25.33 -20.94
C ARG A 3 36.72 -25.50 -20.02
N SER A 4 36.98 -25.71 -18.73
CA SER A 4 35.98 -25.49 -17.69
C SER A 4 35.71 -24.00 -17.65
N VAL A 5 34.44 -23.62 -17.82
CA VAL A 5 33.92 -22.34 -17.40
C VAL A 5 33.12 -22.64 -16.14
N GLU A 6 33.69 -22.27 -15.00
CA GLU A 6 32.96 -22.24 -13.73
C GLU A 6 31.93 -21.11 -13.81
N THR A 7 30.67 -21.46 -13.58
CA THR A 7 29.54 -20.54 -13.43
C THR A 7 29.68 -19.75 -12.12
N PRO A 8 29.42 -18.43 -12.10
CA PRO A 8 29.38 -17.70 -10.85
C PRO A 8 28.10 -18.03 -10.08
N VAL A 9 28.30 -18.46 -8.84
CA VAL A 9 27.29 -18.59 -7.78
C VAL A 9 26.71 -17.21 -7.47
N GLY A 10 25.38 -17.09 -7.42
CA GLY A 10 24.75 -15.84 -7.02
C GLY A 10 23.23 -15.78 -7.06
N ARG A 11 22.50 -16.79 -6.55
CA ARG A 11 21.09 -16.60 -6.19
C ARG A 11 21.02 -16.27 -4.69
N ARG A 12 20.78 -15.00 -4.37
CA ARG A 12 20.39 -14.57 -3.03
C ARG A 12 18.87 -14.59 -2.96
N ALA A 13 18.33 -15.70 -2.47
CA ALA A 13 16.96 -15.74 -1.97
C ALA A 13 16.87 -14.84 -0.73
N PHE A 14 15.99 -13.82 -0.77
CA PHE A 14 15.60 -13.10 0.44
C PHE A 14 14.69 -14.02 1.25
N LEU A 15 15.26 -14.64 2.29
CA LEU A 15 14.53 -15.48 3.24
C LEU A 15 13.67 -14.58 4.15
N GLY A 16 12.37 -14.49 3.88
CA GLY A 16 11.38 -13.96 4.83
C GLY A 16 11.14 -14.98 5.95
N ALA A 17 11.72 -14.76 7.12
CA ALA A 17 11.56 -15.64 8.27
C ALA A 17 10.21 -15.40 8.98
N LEU A 18 9.42 -16.47 9.06
CA LEU A 18 8.10 -16.58 9.70
C LEU A 18 8.23 -16.67 11.24
N CYS A 19 7.55 -15.80 11.98
CA CYS A 19 7.31 -15.99 13.42
C CYS A 19 5.81 -16.10 13.70
N LEU A 20 5.34 -17.33 13.95
CA LEU A 20 4.02 -17.59 14.52
C LEU A 20 4.00 -17.22 16.01
N SER A 21 3.10 -16.33 16.39
CA SER A 21 2.66 -16.18 17.78
C SER A 21 1.16 -16.46 17.88
N ALA A 22 0.81 -17.58 18.50
CA ALA A 22 -0.55 -17.97 18.84
C ALA A 22 -1.07 -17.13 20.02
N LEU A 23 -2.20 -16.44 19.84
CA LEU A 23 -2.94 -15.79 20.92
C LEU A 23 -4.14 -16.65 21.33
N GLY A 24 -4.09 -17.13 22.58
CA GLY A 24 -5.15 -17.88 23.22
C GLY A 24 -6.32 -16.99 23.62
N ILE A 25 -7.53 -17.48 23.35
CA ILE A 25 -8.80 -16.85 23.75
C ILE A 25 -9.06 -17.19 25.22
N ALA A 26 -9.07 -16.18 26.09
CA ALA A 26 -9.59 -16.28 27.45
C ALA A 26 -11.02 -15.72 27.48
N GLY A 27 -11.99 -16.60 27.76
CA GLY A 27 -13.38 -16.23 27.97
C GLY A 27 -13.69 -15.96 29.45
N CYS A 28 -14.55 -14.97 29.69
CA CYS A 28 -15.47 -14.80 30.82
C CYS A 28 -16.57 -13.86 30.28
N GLY A 29 -17.87 -14.02 30.46
CA GLY A 29 -18.61 -14.73 31.49
C GLY A 29 -19.77 -13.83 31.96
N ARG A 30 -20.96 -14.06 31.39
CA ARG A 30 -22.29 -14.04 32.04
C ARG A 30 -22.88 -12.72 32.61
N GLY A 31 -23.96 -12.28 31.95
CA GLY A 31 -25.33 -12.26 32.52
C GLY A 31 -25.80 -10.99 33.23
N GLY A 32 -26.87 -10.37 32.69
CA GLY A 32 -27.69 -9.40 33.42
C GLY A 32 -28.69 -8.65 32.53
N SER A 33 -29.95 -9.08 32.54
CA SER A 33 -31.13 -8.28 32.22
C SER A 33 -32.06 -8.39 33.43
N PRO A 34 -32.86 -7.37 33.81
CA PRO A 34 -34.13 -7.15 33.10
C PRO A 34 -34.70 -5.72 33.02
N ALA A 35 -35.63 -5.58 32.07
CA ALA A 35 -36.93 -4.88 32.10
C ALA A 35 -37.05 -3.34 32.19
N GLY A 36 -37.63 -2.78 31.12
CA GLY A 36 -38.99 -2.22 31.17
C GLY A 36 -39.13 -0.69 31.22
N GLY A 37 -39.63 -0.10 30.13
CA GLY A 37 -40.12 1.28 30.11
C GLY A 37 -40.50 1.75 28.70
N ASP A 38 -41.79 1.62 28.37
CA ASP A 38 -42.39 2.24 27.18
C ASP A 38 -42.39 3.77 27.32
N ALA A 39 -41.85 4.46 26.32
CA ALA A 39 -42.17 5.86 26.05
C ALA A 39 -42.17 6.10 24.54
N SER A 40 -43.37 6.27 24.00
CA SER A 40 -43.65 6.73 22.65
C SER A 40 -42.99 8.10 22.41
N GLY A 41 -42.18 8.18 21.36
CA GLY A 41 -41.60 9.42 20.86
C GLY A 41 -41.33 9.28 19.37
N GLY A 42 -42.15 9.95 18.55
CA GLY A 42 -42.00 9.96 17.10
C GLY A 42 -40.62 10.52 16.71
N GLY A 43 -39.77 9.64 16.18
CA GLY A 43 -38.55 10.00 15.48
C GLY A 43 -38.75 9.77 13.99
N GLN A 44 -38.42 10.77 13.18
CA GLN A 44 -38.25 10.64 11.73
C GLN A 44 -37.50 9.35 11.38
N PRO A 45 -37.84 8.68 10.25
CA PRO A 45 -37.09 7.51 9.84
C PRO A 45 -35.62 7.91 9.73
N ALA A 46 -34.81 7.32 10.62
CA ALA A 46 -33.37 7.32 10.46
C ALA A 46 -33.13 6.81 9.05
N THR A 47 -32.56 7.66 8.19
CA THR A 47 -31.92 7.22 6.97
C THR A 47 -31.00 6.09 7.38
N SER A 48 -31.39 4.85 7.03
CA SER A 48 -30.60 3.66 7.28
C SER A 48 -29.21 3.94 6.72
N ALA A 49 -28.19 3.87 7.58
CA ALA A 49 -26.81 3.80 7.11
C ALA A 49 -26.76 2.72 6.01
N PRO A 50 -26.05 2.95 4.89
CA PRO A 50 -25.89 1.92 3.87
C PRO A 50 -25.48 0.62 4.53
N ALA A 51 -26.16 -0.48 4.21
CA ALA A 51 -25.81 -1.79 4.73
C ALA A 51 -24.35 -2.07 4.34
N GLU A 52 -23.50 -2.32 5.33
CA GLU A 52 -22.12 -2.73 5.11
C GLU A 52 -22.13 -4.03 4.29
N GLU A 53 -21.42 -4.06 3.16
CA GLU A 53 -21.39 -5.24 2.31
C GLU A 53 -20.73 -6.41 3.04
N GLU A 54 -21.28 -7.61 2.90
CA GLU A 54 -20.67 -8.80 3.47
C GLU A 54 -19.27 -9.03 2.88
N PRO A 55 -18.25 -9.35 3.71
CA PRO A 55 -16.91 -9.66 3.22
C PRO A 55 -16.90 -10.87 2.29
N LYS A 56 -16.39 -10.70 1.07
CA LYS A 56 -16.11 -11.82 0.16
C LYS A 56 -14.89 -12.60 0.63
N THR A 57 -14.94 -13.91 0.44
CA THR A 57 -13.81 -14.82 0.63
C THR A 57 -13.63 -15.67 -0.62
N SER A 58 -12.41 -16.16 -0.83
CA SER A 58 -12.07 -17.05 -1.93
C SER A 58 -11.46 -18.33 -1.38
N SER A 59 -11.83 -19.47 -1.96
CA SER A 59 -11.12 -20.74 -1.76
C SER A 59 -9.92 -20.88 -2.71
N ASP A 60 -9.86 -20.05 -3.75
CA ASP A 60 -8.75 -19.97 -4.68
C ASP A 60 -7.69 -19.01 -4.11
N PRO A 61 -6.45 -19.48 -3.82
CA PRO A 61 -5.40 -18.62 -3.28
C PRO A 61 -4.98 -17.50 -4.25
N HIS A 62 -5.22 -17.65 -5.55
CA HIS A 62 -4.90 -16.65 -6.58
C HIS A 62 -5.89 -15.50 -6.65
N VAL A 63 -7.01 -15.57 -5.93
CA VAL A 63 -8.03 -14.53 -5.93
C VAL A 63 -8.29 -14.11 -4.50
N GLN A 64 -8.04 -12.85 -4.18
CA GLN A 64 -8.33 -12.28 -2.86
C GLN A 64 -9.15 -10.99 -3.00
N TYR A 65 -9.60 -10.44 -1.88
CA TYR A 65 -10.48 -9.28 -1.88
C TYR A 65 -10.03 -8.23 -0.86
N ILE A 66 -9.94 -6.96 -1.30
CA ILE A 66 -9.62 -5.83 -0.43
C ILE A 66 -10.57 -5.81 0.78
N LYS A 67 -9.99 -5.72 1.97
CA LYS A 67 -10.72 -5.70 3.24
C LYS A 67 -11.42 -4.34 3.44
N ASN A 68 -12.42 -4.31 4.31
CA ASN A 68 -12.90 -3.06 4.85
C ASN A 68 -11.90 -2.52 5.88
N TYR A 69 -11.36 -1.33 5.65
CA TYR A 69 -10.47 -0.63 6.57
C TYR A 69 -11.19 0.52 7.29
N LYS A 70 -12.31 1.00 6.77
CA LYS A 70 -13.07 2.12 7.35
C LYS A 70 -13.50 1.81 8.79
N GLY A 71 -13.36 2.79 9.67
CA GLY A 71 -13.66 2.69 11.09
C GLY A 71 -12.59 1.98 11.93
N LYS A 72 -11.55 1.39 11.32
CA LYS A 72 -10.47 0.74 12.06
C LYS A 72 -9.41 1.75 12.50
N ASN A 73 -8.85 1.52 13.68
CA ASN A 73 -7.71 2.28 14.17
C ASN A 73 -6.45 1.93 13.35
N ALA A 74 -5.63 2.92 13.00
CA ALA A 74 -4.49 2.72 12.10
C ALA A 74 -3.45 1.73 12.68
N ALA A 75 -3.20 1.75 14.00
CA ALA A 75 -2.30 0.80 14.65
C ALA A 75 -2.85 -0.63 14.69
N SER A 76 -4.17 -0.81 14.58
CA SER A 76 -4.81 -2.14 14.60
C SER A 76 -4.87 -2.80 13.23
N VAL A 77 -4.46 -2.10 12.17
CA VAL A 77 -4.49 -2.58 10.79
C VAL A 77 -3.07 -2.77 10.28
N GLY A 78 -2.79 -3.96 9.75
CA GLY A 78 -1.49 -4.28 9.17
C GLY A 78 -0.37 -4.35 10.20
N TYR A 79 0.86 -4.29 9.70
CA TYR A 79 2.10 -4.29 10.47
C TYR A 79 3.16 -3.51 9.70
N THR A 80 4.19 -3.02 10.41
CA THR A 80 5.34 -2.36 9.78
C THR A 80 6.33 -3.42 9.29
N ALA A 81 6.55 -3.48 7.98
CA ALA A 81 7.45 -4.43 7.34
C ALA A 81 8.92 -3.96 7.41
N LEU A 82 9.86 -4.83 7.04
CA LEU A 82 11.30 -4.53 7.05
C LEU A 82 11.70 -3.37 6.14
N ASN A 83 10.92 -3.12 5.10
CA ASN A 83 11.07 -1.97 4.21
C ASN A 83 10.40 -0.70 4.76
N THR A 84 10.04 -0.68 6.05
CA THR A 84 9.40 0.44 6.79
C THR A 84 7.98 0.80 6.36
N PHE A 85 7.44 0.16 5.32
CA PHE A 85 6.05 0.37 4.91
C PHE A 85 5.07 -0.33 5.85
N ARG A 86 3.88 0.25 5.98
CA ARG A 86 2.74 -0.45 6.57
C ARG A 86 2.19 -1.42 5.54
N MET A 87 2.14 -2.70 5.89
CA MET A 87 1.63 -3.77 5.04
C MET A 87 0.49 -4.49 5.75
N ASP A 88 -0.47 -5.01 5.01
CA ASP A 88 -1.46 -5.96 5.51
C ASP A 88 -1.39 -7.26 4.71
N THR A 89 -1.77 -8.37 5.35
CA THR A 89 -1.81 -9.68 4.71
C THR A 89 -3.11 -9.83 3.94
N LEU A 90 -3.03 -10.31 2.71
CA LEU A 90 -4.16 -10.58 1.85
C LEU A 90 -4.05 -12.01 1.32
N GLY A 91 -4.49 -12.98 2.11
CA GLY A 91 -4.22 -14.39 1.85
C GLY A 91 -2.71 -14.67 1.93
N GLY A 92 -2.13 -15.14 0.83
CA GLY A 92 -0.68 -15.32 0.69
C GLY A 92 0.07 -14.10 0.15
N ALA A 93 -0.64 -13.02 -0.20
CA ALA A 93 -0.07 -11.78 -0.69
C ALA A 93 0.02 -10.71 0.40
N TYR A 94 0.69 -9.61 0.07
CA TYR A 94 0.80 -8.43 0.91
C TYR A 94 0.30 -7.20 0.15
N ILE A 95 -0.39 -6.31 0.85
CA ILE A 95 -0.86 -5.04 0.30
C ILE A 95 -0.28 -3.91 1.13
N ARG A 96 0.32 -2.91 0.46
CA ARG A 96 0.81 -1.71 1.14
C ARG A 96 -0.37 -0.85 1.56
N LEU A 97 -0.33 -0.34 2.79
CA LEU A 97 -1.27 0.65 3.30
C LEU A 97 -0.58 2.01 3.31
N VAL A 98 -1.18 2.98 2.61
CA VAL A 98 -0.66 4.34 2.47
C VAL A 98 -1.60 5.26 3.23
N TYR A 99 -1.09 5.97 4.24
CA TYR A 99 -1.90 6.90 5.03
C TYR A 99 -1.95 8.30 4.41
N VAL A 100 -3.14 8.89 4.39
CA VAL A 100 -3.36 10.27 3.97
C VAL A 100 -4.15 11.01 5.04
N ASP A 101 -3.52 11.97 5.68
CA ASP A 101 -4.21 12.95 6.51
C ASP A 101 -4.65 14.13 5.61
N PRO A 102 -5.92 14.61 5.69
CA PRO A 102 -6.41 15.70 4.85
C PRO A 102 -5.65 17.02 4.98
N THR A 103 -4.91 17.22 6.07
CA THR A 103 -4.06 18.40 6.27
C THR A 103 -2.66 18.23 5.65
N GLY A 104 -2.33 17.02 5.20
CA GLY A 104 -1.04 16.63 4.65
C GLY A 104 -0.01 16.21 5.71
N VAL A 105 -0.39 16.18 7.00
CA VAL A 105 0.49 15.74 8.09
C VAL A 105 0.99 14.32 7.84
N PHE A 106 2.27 14.09 8.11
CA PHE A 106 2.86 12.77 8.01
C PHE A 106 2.38 11.86 9.16
N VAL A 107 1.74 10.75 8.78
CA VAL A 107 1.34 9.68 9.69
C VAL A 107 2.35 8.55 9.51
N ASP A 108 3.29 8.44 10.45
CA ASP A 108 4.44 7.57 10.28
C ASP A 108 4.05 6.08 10.46
N PRO A 109 4.19 5.23 9.42
CA PRO A 109 3.88 3.81 9.51
C PRO A 109 4.76 3.05 10.52
N GLU A 110 5.91 3.61 10.95
CA GLU A 110 6.80 3.01 11.94
C GLU A 110 6.46 3.41 13.38
N ASN A 111 5.66 4.46 13.56
CA ASN A 111 5.33 5.00 14.87
C ASN A 111 3.99 4.47 15.38
N GLU A 112 4.01 3.27 15.97
CA GLU A 112 2.84 2.63 16.57
C GLU A 112 2.08 3.50 17.57
N ASP A 113 2.79 4.34 18.34
CA ASP A 113 2.12 5.23 19.31
C ASP A 113 1.37 6.35 18.61
N GLN A 114 1.93 6.93 17.54
CA GLN A 114 1.20 7.87 16.68
C GLN A 114 0.00 7.18 16.02
N LEU A 115 0.17 5.98 15.45
CA LEU A 115 -0.90 5.27 14.75
C LEU A 115 -2.12 4.97 15.63
N LYS A 116 -1.94 4.80 16.95
CA LYS A 116 -3.05 4.62 17.90
C LYS A 116 -3.95 5.85 17.98
N GLU A 117 -3.45 7.03 17.63
CA GLU A 117 -4.20 8.27 17.63
C GLU A 117 -5.05 8.45 16.36
N TYR A 118 -4.92 7.57 15.35
CA TYR A 118 -5.61 7.71 14.06
C TYR A 118 -6.66 6.63 13.81
N VAL A 119 -7.74 7.01 13.13
CA VAL A 119 -8.78 6.12 12.61
C VAL A 119 -8.95 6.34 11.11
N VAL A 120 -9.11 5.24 10.37
CA VAL A 120 -9.42 5.28 8.93
C VAL A 120 -10.87 5.71 8.76
N PHE A 121 -11.12 6.78 8.02
CA PHE A 121 -12.48 7.23 7.69
C PHE A 121 -12.84 7.00 6.22
N ASP A 122 -11.85 6.83 5.34
CA ASP A 122 -12.08 6.48 3.93
C ASP A 122 -10.95 5.62 3.34
N GLN A 123 -11.21 4.96 2.21
CA GLN A 123 -10.24 4.16 1.46
C GLN A 123 -10.50 4.27 -0.04
N ASN A 124 -9.45 4.30 -0.86
CA ASN A 124 -9.58 4.50 -2.31
C ASN A 124 -10.15 3.26 -3.03
N LEU A 125 -9.72 2.06 -2.65
CA LEU A 125 -10.25 0.81 -3.18
C LEU A 125 -11.42 0.35 -2.32
N PRO A 126 -12.64 0.19 -2.86
CA PRO A 126 -13.77 -0.34 -2.11
C PRO A 126 -13.47 -1.72 -1.49
N GLN A 127 -14.12 -2.02 -0.37
CA GLN A 127 -14.18 -3.40 0.13
C GLN A 127 -14.64 -4.33 -1.00
N ASN A 128 -14.17 -5.58 -1.02
CA ASN A 128 -14.53 -6.59 -2.00
C ASN A 128 -14.01 -6.32 -3.43
N THR A 129 -13.12 -5.34 -3.62
CA THR A 129 -12.32 -5.19 -4.84
C THR A 129 -11.44 -6.43 -4.98
N GLN A 130 -11.50 -7.08 -6.14
CA GLN A 130 -10.75 -8.31 -6.42
C GLN A 130 -9.27 -8.01 -6.64
N VAL A 131 -8.39 -8.84 -6.09
CA VAL A 131 -6.95 -8.84 -6.32
C VAL A 131 -6.59 -10.21 -6.88
N ASP A 132 -6.08 -10.25 -8.10
CA ASP A 132 -5.53 -11.48 -8.67
C ASP A 132 -4.04 -11.54 -8.35
N ILE A 133 -3.58 -12.74 -7.99
CA ILE A 133 -2.24 -13.01 -7.45
C ILE A 133 -1.62 -14.15 -8.25
N VAL A 134 -0.40 -13.92 -8.71
CA VAL A 134 0.46 -14.95 -9.31
C VAL A 134 1.59 -15.23 -8.32
N PHE A 135 1.83 -16.51 -8.03
CA PHE A 135 2.92 -16.93 -7.15
C PHE A 135 4.13 -17.35 -7.99
N GLU A 136 5.33 -17.13 -7.46
CA GLU A 136 6.56 -17.61 -8.07
C GLU A 136 6.53 -19.14 -8.18
N THR A 137 7.16 -19.68 -9.23
CA THR A 137 7.31 -21.12 -9.44
C THR A 137 8.77 -21.54 -9.33
N ASP A 138 9.01 -22.74 -8.81
CA ASP A 138 10.33 -23.36 -8.83
C ASP A 138 10.70 -23.88 -10.23
N GLU A 139 11.92 -24.41 -10.37
CA GLU A 139 12.43 -24.95 -11.64
C GLU A 139 11.62 -26.15 -12.17
N GLU A 140 10.80 -26.78 -11.33
CA GLU A 140 9.91 -27.89 -11.71
C GLU A 140 8.49 -27.41 -12.05
N GLY A 141 8.24 -26.10 -11.94
CA GLY A 141 6.94 -25.46 -12.19
C GLY A 141 5.98 -25.56 -11.00
N LYS A 142 6.47 -25.87 -9.80
CA LYS A 142 5.66 -25.90 -8.59
C LYS A 142 5.67 -24.53 -7.93
N GLU A 143 4.49 -24.00 -7.63
CA GLU A 143 4.36 -22.72 -6.96
C GLU A 143 4.92 -22.74 -5.54
N TYR A 144 5.62 -21.66 -5.21
CA TYR A 144 5.98 -21.35 -3.84
C TYR A 144 4.76 -20.82 -3.09
N GLU A 145 4.47 -21.44 -1.95
CA GLU A 145 3.45 -20.92 -1.05
C GLU A 145 3.92 -19.58 -0.48
N HIS A 146 3.11 -18.53 -0.67
CA HIS A 146 3.32 -17.18 -0.13
C HIS A 146 4.48 -16.35 -0.73
N VAL A 147 5.05 -16.77 -1.86
CA VAL A 147 6.00 -15.94 -2.61
C VAL A 147 5.28 -15.40 -3.84
N VAL A 148 4.83 -14.16 -3.76
CA VAL A 148 4.11 -13.49 -4.84
C VAL A 148 5.11 -13.05 -5.90
N ASP A 149 4.83 -13.43 -7.13
CA ASP A 149 5.51 -12.96 -8.34
C ASP A 149 4.97 -11.58 -8.71
N TRP A 150 3.66 -11.49 -8.95
CA TRP A 150 2.96 -10.21 -9.12
C TRP A 150 1.48 -10.30 -8.72
N GLN A 151 0.85 -9.13 -8.59
CA GLN A 151 -0.56 -9.01 -8.25
C GLN A 151 -1.18 -7.75 -8.88
N THR A 152 -2.51 -7.76 -9.10
CA THR A 152 -3.19 -6.68 -9.81
C THR A 152 -3.24 -5.35 -9.04
N HIS A 153 -3.19 -5.39 -7.71
CA HIS A 153 -3.16 -4.21 -6.84
C HIS A 153 -2.08 -4.34 -5.77
N GLU A 154 -1.19 -3.36 -5.66
CA GLU A 154 -0.07 -3.38 -4.69
C GLU A 154 -0.30 -2.51 -3.46
N GLN A 155 -1.21 -1.53 -3.53
CA GLN A 155 -1.48 -0.61 -2.43
C GLN A 155 -2.95 -0.21 -2.29
N VAL A 156 -3.34 0.07 -1.06
CA VAL A 156 -4.59 0.77 -0.69
C VAL A 156 -4.22 2.08 -0.01
N VAL A 157 -4.84 3.16 -0.45
CA VAL A 157 -4.72 4.48 0.17
C VAL A 157 -5.85 4.65 1.17
N LEU A 158 -5.49 5.00 2.40
CA LEU A 158 -6.37 5.14 3.56
C LEU A 158 -6.38 6.59 4.03
N ALA A 159 -7.52 7.24 3.93
CA ALA A 159 -7.70 8.55 4.54
C ALA A 159 -7.90 8.37 6.05
N VAL A 160 -7.08 9.06 6.83
CA VAL A 160 -7.06 8.96 8.29
C VAL A 160 -7.30 10.31 8.95
N LYS A 161 -7.83 10.26 10.17
CA LYS A 161 -8.04 11.43 11.03
C LYS A 161 -7.73 11.05 12.47
N LYS A 162 -7.56 12.03 13.35
CA LYS A 162 -7.40 11.74 14.77
C LYS A 162 -8.67 11.16 15.40
N VAL A 163 -8.49 10.26 16.35
CA VAL A 163 -9.59 9.64 17.11
C VAL A 163 -10.39 10.72 17.84
N GLY A 164 -11.70 10.69 17.67
CA GLY A 164 -12.63 11.63 18.32
C GLY A 164 -12.87 12.93 17.54
N GLU A 165 -12.11 13.21 16.48
CA GLU A 165 -12.40 14.32 15.58
C GLU A 165 -13.56 13.97 14.64
N PRO A 166 -14.37 14.95 14.18
CA PRO A 166 -15.37 14.71 13.15
C PRO A 166 -14.71 14.28 11.83
N ASP A 167 -15.48 13.65 10.94
CA ASP A 167 -14.97 13.36 9.60
C ASP A 167 -14.66 14.68 8.88
N PRO A 168 -13.44 14.82 8.31
CA PRO A 168 -13.06 15.98 7.53
C PRO A 168 -13.78 16.00 6.18
N GLN A 169 -13.50 17.00 5.35
CA GLN A 169 -13.90 16.93 3.95
C GLN A 169 -13.27 15.68 3.30
N PRO A 170 -14.01 14.96 2.44
CA PRO A 170 -13.47 13.84 1.70
C PRO A 170 -12.17 14.23 0.99
N VAL A 171 -11.16 13.37 1.12
CA VAL A 171 -9.91 13.50 0.38
C VAL A 171 -10.14 12.82 -0.96
N ASP A 172 -9.81 13.51 -2.06
CA ASP A 172 -9.80 12.88 -3.37
C ASP A 172 -8.66 11.86 -3.41
N MET A 173 -8.99 10.59 -3.61
CA MET A 173 -8.03 9.50 -3.66
C MET A 173 -8.39 8.62 -4.85
N THR A 174 -7.76 8.91 -6.00
CA THR A 174 -8.08 8.20 -7.24
C THR A 174 -7.77 6.70 -7.08
N PRO A 175 -8.74 5.80 -7.29
CA PRO A 175 -8.47 4.38 -7.41
C PRO A 175 -7.54 4.12 -8.59
N ILE A 176 -6.52 3.28 -8.39
CA ILE A 176 -5.59 2.91 -9.45
C ILE A 176 -6.10 1.65 -10.14
N ASP A 177 -6.11 1.66 -11.46
CA ASP A 177 -6.53 0.54 -12.29
C ASP A 177 -5.68 -0.71 -11.99
N PRO A 178 -6.28 -1.91 -12.00
CA PRO A 178 -5.54 -3.14 -11.77
C PRO A 178 -4.50 -3.35 -12.87
N ALA A 179 -3.27 -3.70 -12.49
CA ALA A 179 -2.24 -4.11 -13.44
C ALA A 179 -2.72 -5.34 -14.23
N PRO A 180 -2.69 -5.32 -15.58
CA PRO A 180 -3.16 -6.46 -16.38
C PRO A 180 -2.15 -7.60 -16.44
N ASP A 181 -0.87 -7.30 -16.20
CA ASP A 181 0.26 -8.22 -16.18
C ASP A 181 1.40 -7.61 -15.34
N GLU A 182 2.44 -8.41 -15.06
CA GLU A 182 3.63 -8.04 -14.26
C GLU A 182 4.36 -6.78 -14.78
N TYR A 183 4.35 -6.56 -16.10
CA TYR A 183 5.16 -5.54 -16.76
C TYR A 183 4.37 -4.31 -17.20
N THR A 184 3.09 -4.22 -16.82
CA THR A 184 2.22 -3.10 -17.11
C THR A 184 1.70 -2.50 -15.82
N ALA A 185 1.98 -1.23 -15.60
CA ALA A 185 1.60 -0.51 -14.39
C ALA A 185 0.91 0.82 -14.71
N PHE A 186 0.25 1.37 -13.70
CA PHE A 186 -0.48 2.63 -13.78
C PHE A 186 0.06 3.60 -12.75
N VAL A 187 0.37 4.83 -13.18
CA VAL A 187 0.88 5.88 -12.28
C VAL A 187 -0.07 6.08 -11.11
N ARG A 188 0.47 6.03 -9.89
CA ARG A 188 -0.26 6.25 -8.65
C ARG A 188 -0.70 7.71 -8.50
N ASP A 189 -1.74 7.92 -7.71
CA ASP A 189 -2.19 9.23 -7.29
C ASP A 189 -1.42 9.68 -6.05
N TYR A 190 -0.43 10.56 -6.24
CA TYR A 190 0.40 11.11 -5.18
C TYR A 190 -0.20 12.37 -4.57
N VAL A 191 -1.18 13.00 -5.22
CA VAL A 191 -1.74 14.28 -4.76
C VAL A 191 -2.41 14.10 -3.39
N GLY A 192 -2.17 15.07 -2.50
CA GLY A 192 -2.67 15.03 -1.12
C GLY A 192 -1.85 14.15 -0.17
N ARG A 193 -0.95 13.30 -0.67
CA ARG A 193 -0.05 12.51 0.18
C ARG A 193 1.03 13.40 0.78
N ASN A 194 1.45 13.05 1.99
CA ASN A 194 2.71 13.54 2.51
C ASN A 194 3.87 12.96 1.68
N LEU A 195 4.88 13.77 1.38
CA LEU A 195 5.97 13.36 0.51
C LEU A 195 6.78 12.18 1.08
N ALA A 196 6.88 12.06 2.42
CA ALA A 196 7.53 10.94 3.08
C ALA A 196 6.81 9.59 2.89
N GLU A 197 5.54 9.62 2.46
CA GLU A 197 4.75 8.41 2.19
C GLU A 197 4.79 8.01 0.69
N CYS A 198 5.37 8.84 -0.18
CA CYS A 198 5.30 8.62 -1.64
C CYS A 198 6.26 7.55 -2.17
N GLY A 199 7.30 7.17 -1.41
CA GLY A 199 8.33 6.24 -1.88
C GLY A 199 9.38 5.95 -0.82
N TYR A 200 10.56 5.55 -1.27
CA TYR A 200 11.73 5.24 -0.46
C TYR A 200 13.01 5.86 -1.07
N GLU A 201 14.08 5.95 -0.28
CA GLU A 201 15.39 6.32 -0.78
C GLU A 201 16.03 5.13 -1.50
N SER A 202 16.28 5.26 -2.80
CA SER A 202 17.04 4.26 -3.56
C SER A 202 18.53 4.29 -3.21
N LEU A 203 19.27 3.24 -3.58
CA LEU A 203 20.73 3.20 -3.44
C LEU A 203 21.46 4.32 -4.20
N ALA A 204 20.79 4.97 -5.15
CA ALA A 204 21.30 6.14 -5.87
C ALA A 204 21.03 7.46 -5.15
N GLY A 205 20.47 7.44 -3.92
CA GLY A 205 20.12 8.62 -3.14
C GLY A 205 18.92 9.40 -3.70
N LYS A 206 18.04 8.74 -4.46
CA LYS A 206 16.85 9.35 -5.08
C LYS A 206 15.58 8.86 -4.42
N LEU A 207 14.61 9.76 -4.24
CA LEU A 207 13.24 9.37 -3.90
C LEU A 207 12.65 8.56 -5.04
N THR A 208 12.25 7.33 -4.75
CA THR A 208 11.85 6.33 -5.73
C THR A 208 10.62 5.60 -5.24
N ASP A 209 9.73 5.25 -6.15
CA ASP A 209 8.58 4.42 -5.84
C ASP A 209 8.60 3.14 -6.68
N ALA A 210 8.37 1.99 -6.06
CA ALA A 210 8.42 0.69 -6.71
C ALA A 210 7.07 0.35 -7.37
N TYR A 211 7.10 -0.27 -8.54
CA TYR A 211 5.96 -0.73 -9.32
C TYR A 211 6.28 -2.13 -9.85
N GLY A 212 5.87 -3.18 -9.14
CA GLY A 212 6.30 -4.55 -9.43
C GLY A 212 7.83 -4.65 -9.58
N PRO A 213 8.34 -5.18 -10.71
CA PRO A 213 9.78 -5.28 -10.97
C PRO A 213 10.45 -3.94 -11.35
N GLY A 214 9.66 -2.92 -11.70
CA GLY A 214 10.14 -1.59 -12.09
C GLY A 214 10.07 -0.55 -10.97
N TYR A 215 10.52 0.67 -11.28
CA TYR A 215 10.45 1.79 -10.33
C TYR A 215 10.38 3.14 -11.05
N VAL A 216 9.77 4.13 -10.42
CA VAL A 216 9.73 5.51 -10.94
C VAL A 216 10.51 6.41 -9.99
N THR A 217 11.41 7.24 -10.54
CA THR A 217 12.04 8.30 -9.75
C THR A 217 11.03 9.43 -9.50
N LEU A 218 10.81 9.79 -8.25
CA LEU A 218 9.97 10.94 -7.89
C LEU A 218 10.85 12.17 -7.72
N VAL A 219 10.55 13.23 -8.46
CA VAL A 219 11.32 14.48 -8.44
C VAL A 219 10.47 15.57 -7.78
N PRO A 220 10.66 15.83 -6.47
CA PRO A 220 9.92 16.87 -5.79
C PRO A 220 10.46 18.26 -6.18
N ALA A 221 9.53 19.17 -6.45
CA ALA A 221 9.77 20.58 -6.71
C ALA A 221 8.97 21.40 -5.70
N SER A 222 9.68 22.02 -4.75
CA SER A 222 9.07 22.91 -3.75
C SER A 222 8.61 24.22 -4.39
N ASP A 223 7.42 24.68 -4.02
CA ASP A 223 6.87 25.96 -4.47
C ASP A 223 7.70 27.19 -4.05
N ASP A 224 8.38 27.09 -2.91
CA ASP A 224 9.31 28.10 -2.38
C ASP A 224 10.75 27.97 -2.93
N GLY A 225 11.02 26.96 -3.77
CA GLY A 225 12.36 26.67 -4.32
C GLY A 225 13.35 26.05 -3.32
N SER A 226 12.90 25.66 -2.13
CA SER A 226 13.73 24.98 -1.14
C SER A 226 14.26 23.64 -1.65
N TYR A 227 15.50 23.31 -1.27
CA TYR A 227 16.05 21.97 -1.48
C TYR A 227 15.39 20.97 -0.52
N ILE A 228 15.00 19.82 -1.06
CA ILE A 228 14.41 18.72 -0.30
C ILE A 228 15.39 17.55 -0.33
N ASP A 229 15.84 17.12 0.85
CA ASP A 229 16.77 16.01 0.96
C ASP A 229 15.99 14.68 0.98
N ALA A 230 16.03 13.96 -0.13
CA ALA A 230 15.34 12.68 -0.28
C ALA A 230 15.88 11.56 0.62
N SER A 231 17.09 11.72 1.18
CA SER A 231 17.69 10.76 2.11
C SER A 231 17.22 10.93 3.55
N VAL A 232 16.49 12.01 3.85
CA VAL A 232 16.04 12.34 5.20
C VAL A 232 14.52 12.35 5.24
N LYS A 233 13.94 11.31 5.85
CA LYS A 233 12.49 11.14 5.98
C LYS A 233 11.83 12.35 6.65
N GLU A 234 12.47 12.96 7.64
CA GLU A 234 11.99 14.18 8.31
C GLU A 234 12.03 15.43 7.43
N SER A 235 12.87 15.45 6.38
CA SER A 235 12.86 16.50 5.36
C SER A 235 11.63 16.33 4.47
N LEU A 236 11.35 15.11 4.02
CA LEU A 236 10.19 14.78 3.20
C LEU A 236 8.87 15.00 3.98
N ALA A 237 8.85 14.68 5.28
CA ALA A 237 7.67 14.77 6.13
C ALA A 237 7.09 16.20 6.25
N GLN A 238 7.87 17.23 5.87
CA GLN A 238 7.48 18.63 5.91
C GLN A 238 6.67 19.08 4.69
N TYR A 239 6.42 18.19 3.72
CA TYR A 239 5.81 18.55 2.45
C TYR A 239 4.60 17.69 2.11
N VAL A 240 3.60 18.32 1.49
CA VAL A 240 2.45 17.66 0.87
C VAL A 240 2.50 17.84 -0.64
N VAL A 241 2.17 16.79 -1.39
CA VAL A 241 2.10 16.85 -2.85
C VAL A 241 0.83 17.59 -3.26
N VAL A 242 0.98 18.63 -4.09
CA VAL A 242 -0.13 19.45 -4.58
C VAL A 242 -0.48 19.17 -6.04
N SER A 243 0.48 18.67 -6.83
CA SER A 243 0.22 18.18 -8.19
C SER A 243 1.34 17.26 -8.66
N GLN A 244 1.02 16.44 -9.65
CA GLN A 244 1.97 15.61 -10.39
C GLN A 244 1.88 15.92 -11.90
N ASP A 245 3.00 15.83 -12.60
CA ASP A 245 3.07 16.12 -14.05
C ASP A 245 2.49 15.02 -14.93
N VAL A 246 2.49 13.77 -14.44
CA VAL A 246 1.87 12.62 -15.09
C VAL A 246 0.59 12.24 -14.35
N ALA A 247 -0.55 12.23 -15.02
CA ALA A 247 -1.84 11.96 -14.39
C ALA A 247 -1.92 10.56 -13.77
N PRO A 248 -2.65 10.37 -12.66
CA PRO A 248 -2.98 9.04 -12.15
C PRO A 248 -3.64 8.18 -13.25
N ASN A 249 -3.44 6.86 -13.19
CA ASN A 249 -3.89 5.92 -14.23
C ASN A 249 -3.28 6.13 -15.63
N THR A 250 -2.21 6.92 -15.74
CA THR A 250 -1.37 6.86 -16.95
C THR A 250 -0.68 5.50 -16.98
N GLN A 251 -1.00 4.69 -17.99
CA GLN A 251 -0.35 3.39 -18.20
C GLN A 251 1.11 3.59 -18.63
N PHE A 252 1.98 2.76 -18.10
CA PHE A 252 3.35 2.59 -18.59
C PHE A 252 3.73 1.10 -18.56
N THR A 253 4.80 0.78 -19.27
CA THR A 253 5.24 -0.59 -19.54
C THR A 253 6.72 -0.74 -19.23
N MET A 254 7.11 -1.94 -18.83
CA MET A 254 8.47 -2.33 -18.49
C MET A 254 8.92 -3.43 -19.44
N GLU A 255 10.18 -3.39 -19.86
CA GLU A 255 10.77 -4.42 -20.71
C GLU A 255 11.78 -5.23 -19.89
N PRO A 256 11.50 -6.50 -19.58
CA PRO A 256 12.43 -7.31 -18.79
C PRO A 256 13.68 -7.65 -19.61
N THR A 257 14.79 -7.86 -18.92
CA THR A 257 16.07 -8.18 -19.55
C THR A 257 16.03 -9.62 -20.04
N THR A 258 16.19 -9.81 -21.35
CA THR A 258 16.30 -11.14 -21.94
C THR A 258 17.77 -11.49 -22.21
N ALA A 259 18.24 -12.58 -21.64
CA ALA A 259 19.55 -13.15 -21.91
C ALA A 259 19.68 -13.65 -23.36
N THR A 260 20.91 -13.87 -23.81
CA THR A 260 21.18 -14.36 -25.18
C THR A 260 20.63 -15.76 -25.43
N ASN A 261 20.41 -16.56 -24.39
CA ASN A 261 19.78 -17.88 -24.45
C ASN A 261 18.23 -17.81 -24.46
N GLY A 262 17.63 -16.61 -24.40
CA GLY A 262 16.18 -16.41 -24.33
C GLY A 262 15.58 -16.46 -22.92
N GLU A 263 16.40 -16.61 -21.88
CA GLU A 263 15.96 -16.55 -20.48
C GLU A 263 15.63 -15.11 -20.08
N VAL A 264 14.49 -14.90 -19.43
CA VAL A 264 14.05 -13.59 -18.94
C VAL A 264 14.51 -13.44 -17.50
N TYR A 265 15.10 -12.30 -17.17
CA TYR A 265 15.44 -11.91 -15.80
C TYR A 265 14.49 -10.82 -15.33
N ASP A 266 14.20 -10.81 -14.03
CA ASP A 266 13.38 -9.81 -13.33
C ASP A 266 14.03 -8.40 -13.31
N LEU A 267 15.21 -8.25 -13.94
CA LEU A 267 15.85 -6.98 -14.15
C LEU A 267 15.17 -6.25 -15.32
N ILE A 268 14.62 -5.07 -15.07
CA ILE A 268 14.05 -4.23 -16.11
C ILE A 268 15.17 -3.55 -16.93
N SER A 269 15.10 -3.73 -18.25
CA SER A 269 16.06 -3.18 -19.22
C SER A 269 15.68 -1.79 -19.71
N SER A 270 14.38 -1.52 -19.83
CA SER A 270 13.82 -0.23 -20.18
C SER A 270 12.39 -0.10 -19.65
N GLN A 271 11.91 1.12 -19.47
CA GLN A 271 10.51 1.39 -19.15
C GLN A 271 10.04 2.67 -19.84
N SER A 272 8.75 2.75 -20.16
CA SER A 272 8.20 3.89 -20.89
C SER A 272 7.99 5.15 -20.04
N LEU A 273 8.18 5.06 -18.71
CA LEU A 273 8.11 6.16 -17.76
C LEU A 273 9.21 6.03 -16.71
N GLU A 274 10.17 6.95 -16.70
CA GLU A 274 11.30 6.89 -15.75
C GLU A 274 11.12 7.81 -14.53
N THR A 275 10.32 8.87 -14.68
CA THR A 275 10.26 9.97 -13.71
C THR A 275 8.87 10.57 -13.66
N VAL A 276 8.44 10.93 -12.45
CA VAL A 276 7.26 11.76 -12.19
C VAL A 276 7.72 12.95 -11.36
N SER A 277 7.41 14.16 -11.83
CA SER A 277 7.68 15.40 -11.10
C SER A 277 6.51 15.70 -10.17
N LEU A 278 6.81 15.94 -8.91
CA LEU A 278 5.82 16.27 -7.88
C LEU A 278 5.99 17.73 -7.49
N SER A 279 4.99 18.57 -7.73
CA SER A 279 4.96 19.89 -7.10
C SER A 279 4.51 19.71 -5.65
N VAL A 280 5.27 20.27 -4.72
CA VAL A 280 5.02 20.11 -3.30
C VAL A 280 4.94 21.46 -2.59
N ARG A 281 4.14 21.49 -1.53
CA ARG A 281 3.98 22.66 -0.66
C ARG A 281 4.44 22.29 0.73
N ARG A 282 5.19 23.20 1.37
CA ARG A 282 5.60 23.04 2.76
C ARG A 282 4.39 23.14 3.70
N LEU A 283 4.33 22.28 4.71
CA LEU A 283 3.34 22.33 5.77
C LEU A 283 3.67 23.50 6.72
N GLU A 284 2.64 24.27 7.08
CA GLU A 284 2.74 25.27 8.14
C GLU A 284 2.69 24.55 9.50
N GLN A 285 3.68 24.81 10.36
CA GLN A 285 3.77 24.23 11.71
C GLN A 285 3.00 25.06 12.74
#